data_AF-A0A4Q1C5V5-F1
#
_entry.id   AF-A0A4Q1C5V5-F1
#
_cell.length_a   1.000
_cell.length_b   1.000
_cell.length_c   1.000
_cell.angle_alpha   90.00
_cell.angle_beta   90.00
_cell.angle_gamma   90.00
#
_symmetry.space_group_name_H-M   'P 1'
#
loop_
_entity.id
_entity.type
_entity.pdbx_description
1 polymer ?
#
loop_
_entity_poly.entity_id
_entity_poly.type
_entity_poly.pdbx_seq_one_letter_code
_entity_poly.pdbx_strand_id
1 'polypeptide(L)'
;MPPCMKKRAVVACWVYLLLALSGFAAGSRVRVLLVDGYSNHDWQLTTALIRGILEPTCLFDVSVSTAPPTKDAPGWDAWRPKFSDYDVVIQTCNDLGGGPRWPRAVEEDFENYVRQGGGVYVWHAGNNAFAGWPAYNEMIGLGWRKRDFGWALAVGPDGKVVRIPAGEGGDTGHGARLDTVVKRLGDHPIHAGLPREWLTPDIEVYYFARGPAQNLEVLSHGHDPRTQQSWPLEWTVAYGKGRVYTSTFGHVWKGDTQPARMRCAGLQTVVVRALQWLAGRTPDFPVPADFPTAEKISVRGEISLPPPVVAPLQTEFVYEAVVSIDAPVNVGPTPRGGRLYIPITGGTFAGPRLRGTILPGGADWQTIRPDGVVEADALYSVRAEDGTVIIVRNQGVIAAGGAYMRTALRFEAPDGPHAWLNQSQFVSSIAGGPRAGTVIIRVFRVL
;
A
#
# COMPACT_ATOMS: atom_id res chain seq x y z
N MET A 1 -22.93 -47.63 73.23
CA MET A 1 -22.63 -46.34 72.56
C MET A 1 -21.17 -45.98 72.81
N PRO A 2 -20.38 -45.61 71.78
CA PRO A 2 -18.92 -45.54 71.86
C PRO A 2 -18.42 -44.16 72.33
N PRO A 3 -17.12 -44.03 72.62
CA PRO A 3 -16.39 -42.86 72.13
C PRO A 3 -15.16 -43.24 71.29
N CYS A 4 -15.06 -42.51 70.18
CA CYS A 4 -14.14 -42.64 69.07
C CYS A 4 -12.80 -41.94 69.36
N MET A 5 -11.69 -42.62 69.11
CA MET A 5 -10.33 -42.10 69.21
C MET A 5 -9.95 -41.27 67.97
N LYS A 6 -9.46 -40.05 68.22
CA LYS A 6 -8.94 -39.09 67.23
C LYS A 6 -7.61 -39.57 66.61
N LYS A 7 -7.51 -39.58 65.28
CA LYS A 7 -6.24 -39.67 64.54
C LYS A 7 -5.75 -38.28 64.11
N ARG A 8 -4.43 -38.13 64.19
CA ARG A 8 -3.63 -36.92 63.96
C ARG A 8 -3.59 -36.56 62.47
N ALA A 9 -3.74 -35.28 62.15
CA ALA A 9 -3.52 -34.72 60.82
C ALA A 9 -2.10 -34.13 60.73
N VAL A 10 -1.42 -34.44 59.62
CA VAL A 10 -0.10 -33.96 59.23
C VAL A 10 -0.23 -32.53 58.72
N VAL A 11 0.60 -31.61 59.24
CA VAL A 11 0.70 -30.22 58.76
C VAL A 11 1.63 -30.22 57.54
N ALA A 12 1.09 -29.98 56.36
CA ALA A 12 1.86 -29.76 55.14
C ALA A 12 2.23 -28.27 55.04
N CYS A 13 3.53 -27.97 55.06
CA CYS A 13 4.09 -26.63 54.93
C CYS A 13 4.15 -26.27 53.43
N TRP A 14 3.33 -25.33 52.98
CA TRP A 14 3.36 -24.81 51.61
C TRP A 14 4.38 -23.66 51.53
N VAL A 15 5.53 -23.95 50.93
CA VAL A 15 6.51 -22.92 50.54
C VAL A 15 5.99 -22.26 49.26
N TYR A 16 5.53 -21.01 49.37
CA TYR A 16 5.24 -20.17 48.21
C TYR A 16 6.57 -19.71 47.59
N LEU A 17 6.93 -20.31 46.46
CA LEU A 17 8.01 -19.83 45.61
C LEU A 17 7.48 -18.60 44.85
N LEU A 18 7.84 -17.40 45.31
CA LEU A 18 7.64 -16.15 44.58
C LEU A 18 8.58 -16.15 43.36
N LEU A 19 8.08 -16.64 42.23
CA LEU A 19 8.67 -16.35 40.92
C LEU A 19 8.45 -14.86 40.64
N ALA A 20 9.53 -14.08 40.78
CA ALA A 20 9.60 -12.74 40.22
C ALA A 20 9.47 -12.87 38.70
N LEU A 21 8.26 -12.67 38.18
CA LEU A 21 8.02 -12.40 36.78
C LEU A 21 8.60 -11.02 36.49
N SER A 22 9.85 -10.99 36.05
CA SER A 22 10.42 -9.86 35.34
C SER A 22 9.55 -9.61 34.11
N GLY A 23 8.63 -8.67 34.21
CA GLY A 23 7.91 -8.15 33.05
C GLY A 23 8.93 -7.53 32.10
N PHE A 24 9.33 -8.26 31.06
CA PHE A 24 9.92 -7.64 29.90
C PHE A 24 8.87 -6.65 29.37
N ALA A 25 9.14 -5.36 29.49
CA ALA A 25 8.41 -4.37 28.72
C ALA A 25 8.60 -4.76 27.26
N ALA A 26 7.56 -5.28 26.62
CA ALA A 26 7.58 -5.53 25.18
C ALA A 26 7.85 -4.18 24.52
N GLY A 27 9.04 -4.02 23.93
CA GLY A 27 9.38 -2.81 23.18
C GLY A 27 8.30 -2.54 22.14
N SER A 28 8.00 -1.27 21.87
CA SER A 28 7.04 -0.90 20.83
C SER A 28 7.41 -1.57 19.50
N ARG A 29 6.45 -1.98 18.68
CA ARG A 29 6.74 -2.53 17.35
C ARG A 29 7.37 -1.46 16.45
N VAL A 30 8.20 -1.87 15.50
CA VAL A 30 8.71 -0.97 14.45
C VAL A 30 7.54 -0.61 13.53
N ARG A 31 7.24 0.67 13.38
CA ARG A 31 6.19 1.15 12.46
C ARG A 31 6.75 1.20 11.05
N VAL A 32 6.17 0.42 10.14
CA VAL A 32 6.61 0.30 8.76
C VAL A 32 5.52 0.82 7.83
N LEU A 33 5.89 1.72 6.93
CA LEU A 33 5.03 2.08 5.79
C LEU A 33 5.54 1.41 4.52
N LEU A 34 4.73 0.55 3.93
CA LEU A 34 4.98 0.03 2.59
C LEU A 34 4.28 0.93 1.57
N VAL A 35 5.05 1.50 0.64
CA VAL A 35 4.52 2.35 -0.44
C VAL A 35 4.52 1.56 -1.73
N ASP A 36 3.32 1.27 -2.25
CA ASP A 36 3.06 0.48 -3.46
C ASP A 36 2.13 1.20 -4.45
N GLY A 37 1.59 0.48 -5.45
CA GLY A 37 0.54 0.97 -6.35
C GLY A 37 0.84 0.84 -7.83
N TYR A 38 2.12 0.79 -8.21
CA TYR A 38 2.53 0.54 -9.59
C TYR A 38 3.99 0.08 -9.68
N SER A 39 4.25 -0.82 -10.62
CA SER A 39 5.56 -1.40 -10.91
C SER A 39 5.48 -2.19 -12.22
N ASN A 40 6.59 -2.35 -12.93
CA ASN A 40 6.68 -3.39 -13.97
C ASN A 40 6.57 -4.81 -13.39
N HIS A 41 6.89 -4.99 -12.11
CA HIS A 41 6.74 -6.22 -11.33
C HIS A 41 5.30 -6.39 -10.81
N ASP A 42 4.99 -7.57 -10.26
CA ASP A 42 3.70 -7.81 -9.60
C ASP A 42 3.70 -7.17 -8.21
N TRP A 43 3.32 -5.89 -8.14
CA TRP A 43 3.37 -5.11 -6.91
C TRP A 43 2.35 -5.59 -5.89
N GLN A 44 1.16 -6.05 -6.31
CA GLN A 44 0.15 -6.56 -5.38
C GLN A 44 0.65 -7.80 -4.65
N LEU A 45 1.21 -8.76 -5.39
CA LEU A 45 1.78 -9.96 -4.80
C LEU A 45 3.03 -9.64 -3.98
N THR A 46 3.86 -8.69 -4.43
CA THR A 46 5.01 -8.19 -3.65
C THR A 46 4.57 -7.67 -2.28
N THR A 47 3.58 -6.79 -2.24
CA THR A 47 3.03 -6.25 -0.99
C THR A 47 2.49 -7.36 -0.09
N ALA A 48 1.71 -8.30 -0.64
CA ALA A 48 1.15 -9.41 0.12
C ALA A 48 2.25 -10.32 0.72
N LEU A 49 3.29 -10.64 -0.06
CA LEU A 49 4.40 -11.48 0.39
C LEU A 49 5.28 -10.77 1.43
N ILE A 50 5.58 -9.49 1.26
CA ILE A 50 6.33 -8.71 2.27
C ILE A 50 5.54 -8.71 3.59
N ARG A 51 4.24 -8.40 3.56
CA ARG A 51 3.42 -8.44 4.77
C ARG A 51 3.35 -9.83 5.39
N GLY A 52 3.19 -10.88 4.58
CA GLY A 52 3.19 -12.27 5.04
C GLY A 52 4.53 -12.73 5.64
N ILE A 53 5.65 -12.08 5.32
CA ILE A 53 6.95 -12.31 5.96
C ILE A 53 7.04 -11.53 7.28
N LEU A 54 6.59 -10.27 7.31
CA LEU A 54 6.81 -9.36 8.43
C LEU A 54 5.79 -9.51 9.56
N GLU A 55 4.49 -9.57 9.24
CA GLU A 55 3.41 -9.55 10.23
C GLU A 55 3.49 -10.74 11.22
N PRO A 56 3.79 -11.99 10.79
CA PRO A 56 3.91 -13.12 11.72
C PRO A 56 5.05 -13.00 12.74
N THR A 57 6.08 -12.17 12.46
CA THR A 57 7.17 -11.94 13.42
C THR A 57 6.73 -11.19 14.66
N CYS A 58 5.59 -10.49 14.60
CA CYS A 58 5.09 -9.58 15.65
C CYS A 58 6.04 -8.43 16.03
N LEU A 59 7.12 -8.22 15.28
CA LEU A 59 8.09 -7.14 15.50
C LEU A 59 7.70 -5.83 14.81
N PHE A 60 6.84 -5.91 13.79
CA PHE A 60 6.48 -4.79 12.92
C PHE A 60 4.98 -4.49 13.00
N ASP A 61 4.64 -3.22 12.91
CA ASP A 61 3.31 -2.73 12.60
C ASP A 61 3.33 -2.18 11.17
N VAL A 62 2.72 -2.92 10.23
CA VAL A 62 2.85 -2.65 8.79
C VAL A 62 1.59 -1.96 8.27
N SER A 63 1.76 -0.74 7.79
CA SER A 63 0.76 0.01 7.03
C SER A 63 1.11 -0.01 5.55
N VAL A 64 0.09 0.12 4.69
CA VAL A 64 0.27 0.25 3.23
C VAL A 64 -0.28 1.58 2.77
N SER A 65 0.48 2.31 1.95
CA SER A 65 0.00 3.46 1.20
C SER A 65 0.15 3.21 -0.28
N THR A 66 -0.99 2.99 -0.95
CA THR A 66 -1.07 2.70 -2.37
C THR A 66 -1.14 3.99 -3.17
N ALA A 67 -0.09 4.25 -3.94
CA ALA A 67 -0.01 5.38 -4.86
C ALA A 67 -0.96 5.17 -6.05
N PRO A 68 -1.75 6.17 -6.45
CA PRO A 68 -2.60 6.03 -7.63
C PRO A 68 -1.75 5.79 -8.88
N PRO A 69 -2.20 4.91 -9.80
CA PRO A 69 -1.34 4.35 -10.84
C PRO A 69 -1.02 5.32 -11.98
N THR A 70 -1.70 6.47 -12.07
CA THR A 70 -1.47 7.53 -13.06
C THR A 70 -1.73 8.90 -12.44
N LYS A 71 -1.27 9.97 -13.11
CA LYS A 71 -1.51 11.36 -12.67
C LYS A 71 -2.98 11.78 -12.72
N ASP A 72 -3.75 11.18 -13.61
CA ASP A 72 -5.18 11.45 -13.78
C ASP A 72 -6.07 10.50 -12.95
N ALA A 73 -5.46 9.56 -12.22
CA ALA A 73 -6.19 8.63 -11.38
C ALA A 73 -6.83 9.39 -10.20
N PRO A 74 -8.06 9.03 -9.82
CA PRO A 74 -8.67 9.59 -8.62
C PRO A 74 -7.78 9.47 -7.38
N GLY A 75 -7.77 10.51 -6.57
CA GLY A 75 -6.96 10.56 -5.35
C GLY A 75 -5.49 10.93 -5.56
N TRP A 76 -4.99 11.11 -6.79
CA TRP A 76 -3.59 11.52 -7.04
C TRP A 76 -3.21 12.82 -6.31
N ASP A 77 -4.08 13.83 -6.39
CA ASP A 77 -3.85 15.12 -5.73
C ASP A 77 -3.96 15.03 -4.21
N ALA A 78 -4.73 14.08 -3.69
CA ALA A 78 -4.96 13.87 -2.25
C ALA A 78 -3.95 12.89 -1.62
N TRP A 79 -3.30 12.04 -2.41
CA TRP A 79 -2.39 11.02 -1.92
C TRP A 79 -1.12 11.67 -1.35
N ARG A 80 -1.06 11.78 -0.02
CA ARG A 80 0.02 12.42 0.75
C ARG A 80 0.37 11.55 1.96
N PRO A 81 1.15 10.46 1.79
CA PRO A 81 1.59 9.63 2.90
C PRO A 81 2.42 10.44 3.90
N LYS A 82 2.08 10.33 5.19
CA LYS A 82 2.79 11.03 6.27
C LYS A 82 3.97 10.18 6.77
N PHE A 83 5.07 10.20 6.02
CA PHE A 83 6.25 9.37 6.29
C PHE A 83 6.80 9.48 7.72
N SER A 84 6.71 10.67 8.33
CA SER A 84 7.16 10.93 9.71
C SER A 84 6.46 10.10 10.78
N ASP A 85 5.32 9.48 10.48
CA ASP A 85 4.59 8.63 11.42
C ASP A 85 5.16 7.20 11.49
N TYR A 86 6.19 6.91 10.71
CA TYR A 86 6.79 5.59 10.58
C TYR A 86 8.29 5.61 10.90
N ASP A 87 8.81 4.50 11.39
CA ASP A 87 10.23 4.34 11.68
C ASP A 87 11.00 3.91 10.42
N VAL A 88 10.33 3.17 9.53
CA VAL A 88 10.88 2.69 8.26
C VAL A 88 9.85 2.81 7.14
N VAL A 89 10.30 3.20 5.95
CA VAL A 89 9.51 3.14 4.70
C VAL A 89 10.09 2.05 3.79
N ILE A 90 9.25 1.12 3.33
CA ILE A 90 9.59 0.18 2.26
C ILE A 90 9.04 0.76 0.96
N GLN A 91 9.94 1.08 0.03
CA GLN A 91 9.59 1.63 -1.28
C GLN A 91 9.64 0.50 -2.32
N THR A 92 8.52 0.25 -3.00
CA THR A 92 8.40 -0.80 -4.03
C THR A 92 7.98 -0.24 -5.40
N CYS A 93 7.49 0.99 -5.47
CA CYS A 93 7.05 1.62 -6.72
C CYS A 93 8.21 1.77 -7.71
N ASN A 94 7.92 1.66 -9.01
CA ASN A 94 8.82 2.18 -10.05
C ASN A 94 8.05 2.61 -11.30
N ASP A 95 8.63 3.57 -12.02
CA ASP A 95 8.10 4.17 -13.24
C ASP A 95 8.48 3.40 -14.52
N LEU A 96 9.20 2.28 -14.41
CA LEU A 96 9.44 1.41 -15.56
C LEU A 96 8.11 0.78 -16.01
N GLY A 97 7.82 0.85 -17.30
CA GLY A 97 6.58 0.30 -17.86
C GLY A 97 5.34 1.19 -17.69
N GLY A 98 5.49 2.47 -17.32
CA GLY A 98 4.43 3.48 -17.43
C GLY A 98 3.85 4.04 -16.13
N GLY A 99 4.54 3.86 -15.00
CA GLY A 99 4.15 4.47 -13.72
C GLY A 99 4.52 5.96 -13.64
N PRO A 100 3.77 6.79 -12.89
CA PRO A 100 4.10 8.20 -12.72
C PRO A 100 5.28 8.39 -11.77
N ARG A 101 5.98 9.51 -11.91
CA ARG A 101 6.81 10.06 -10.83
C ARG A 101 5.88 10.60 -9.73
N TRP A 102 6.23 10.42 -8.47
CA TRP A 102 5.43 10.92 -7.34
C TRP A 102 5.20 12.44 -7.43
N PRO A 103 4.08 12.96 -6.87
CA PRO A 103 3.88 14.40 -6.78
C PRO A 103 5.05 15.07 -6.07
N ARG A 104 5.49 16.25 -6.53
CA ARG A 104 6.68 16.93 -5.97
C ARG A 104 6.60 17.14 -4.45
N ALA A 105 5.42 17.46 -3.93
CA ALA A 105 5.22 17.59 -2.48
C ALA A 105 5.51 16.27 -1.73
N VAL A 106 5.10 15.12 -2.28
CA VAL A 106 5.39 13.79 -1.71
C VAL A 106 6.89 13.49 -1.77
N GLU A 107 7.55 13.90 -2.85
CA GLU A 107 9.01 13.78 -2.95
C GLU A 107 9.74 14.57 -1.88
N GLU A 108 9.33 15.83 -1.66
CA GLU A 108 9.92 16.71 -0.65
C GLU A 108 9.70 16.16 0.76
N ASP A 109 8.50 15.65 1.05
CA ASP A 109 8.19 15.00 2.32
C ASP A 109 9.03 13.74 2.53
N PHE A 110 9.21 12.92 1.48
CA PHE A 110 10.07 11.74 1.52
C PHE A 110 11.54 12.11 1.73
N GLU A 111 12.06 13.09 0.97
CA GLU A 111 13.41 13.63 1.13
C GLU A 111 13.67 14.12 2.55
N ASN A 112 12.73 14.87 3.11
CA ASN A 112 12.82 15.40 4.47
C ASN A 112 12.78 14.29 5.52
N TYR A 113 11.91 13.31 5.37
CA TYR A 113 11.83 12.13 6.24
C TYR A 113 13.19 11.43 6.34
N VAL A 114 13.81 11.08 5.20
CA VAL A 114 15.12 10.40 5.21
C VAL A 114 16.17 11.32 5.80
N ARG A 115 16.25 12.58 5.33
CA ARG A 115 17.27 13.53 5.79
C ARG A 115 17.23 13.75 7.31
N GLN A 116 16.06 13.64 7.94
CA GLN A 116 15.86 13.83 9.38
C GLN A 116 16.11 12.59 10.23
N GLY A 117 16.36 11.41 9.64
CA GLY A 117 16.66 10.19 10.39
C GLY A 117 15.81 8.98 10.03
N GLY A 118 14.85 9.14 9.10
CA GLY A 118 14.01 8.05 8.63
C GLY A 118 14.81 6.92 7.98
N GLY A 119 14.39 5.68 8.23
CA GLY A 119 14.90 4.49 7.55
C GLY A 119 14.15 4.23 6.25
N VAL A 120 14.86 3.84 5.19
CA VAL A 120 14.25 3.40 3.92
C VAL A 120 14.81 2.06 3.48
N TYR A 121 13.93 1.12 3.16
CA TYR A 121 14.26 -0.06 2.36
C TYR A 121 13.78 0.15 0.94
N VAL A 122 14.72 0.27 0.00
CA VAL A 122 14.48 0.20 -1.44
C VAL A 122 14.42 -1.27 -1.86
N TRP A 123 13.21 -1.77 -2.07
CA TRP A 123 12.96 -3.19 -2.33
C TRP A 123 13.11 -3.52 -3.82
N HIS A 124 14.09 -4.36 -4.19
CA HIS A 124 14.25 -4.88 -5.55
C HIS A 124 14.03 -3.82 -6.65
N ALA A 125 12.86 -3.86 -7.31
CA ALA A 125 12.49 -2.96 -8.40
C ALA A 125 12.31 -1.49 -7.99
N GLY A 126 12.16 -1.19 -6.70
CA GLY A 126 12.25 0.17 -6.18
C GLY A 126 13.59 0.84 -6.53
N ASN A 127 14.65 0.04 -6.68
CA ASN A 127 15.96 0.47 -7.15
C ASN A 127 15.92 1.08 -8.57
N ASN A 128 14.95 0.66 -9.36
CA ASN A 128 14.85 1.03 -10.76
C ASN A 128 14.15 2.39 -10.93
N ALA A 129 13.43 2.83 -9.90
CA ALA A 129 12.52 3.96 -9.95
C ALA A 129 13.23 5.31 -10.16
N PHE A 130 12.48 6.23 -10.77
CA PHE A 130 12.63 7.68 -10.70
C PHE A 130 14.01 8.19 -11.11
N ALA A 131 14.48 7.78 -12.30
CA ALA A 131 15.79 8.19 -12.81
C ALA A 131 15.98 9.72 -12.84
N GLY A 132 14.91 10.47 -13.08
CA GLY A 132 14.90 11.94 -13.09
C GLY A 132 14.80 12.62 -11.72
N TRP A 133 14.87 11.90 -10.60
CA TRP A 133 14.81 12.44 -9.24
C TRP A 133 16.20 12.40 -8.57
N PRO A 134 16.95 13.53 -8.54
CA PRO A 134 18.33 13.52 -8.05
C PRO A 134 18.49 13.03 -6.61
N ALA A 135 17.65 13.51 -5.69
CA ALA A 135 17.71 13.09 -4.28
C ALA A 135 17.43 11.59 -4.11
N TYR A 136 16.51 11.00 -4.88
CA TYR A 136 16.29 9.55 -4.87
C TYR A 136 17.53 8.78 -5.34
N ASN A 137 18.21 9.26 -6.38
CA ASN A 137 19.46 8.66 -6.85
C ASN A 137 20.58 8.73 -5.80
N GLU A 138 20.67 9.83 -5.05
CA GLU A 138 21.59 9.94 -3.92
C GLU A 138 21.24 8.94 -2.81
N MET A 139 19.95 8.77 -2.49
CA MET A 139 19.47 7.82 -1.47
C MET A 139 19.76 6.37 -1.84
N ILE A 140 19.48 5.95 -3.08
CA ILE A 140 19.67 4.55 -3.49
C ILE A 140 21.14 4.25 -3.84
N GLY A 141 21.93 5.27 -4.17
CA GLY A 141 23.35 5.19 -4.49
C GLY A 141 23.68 4.55 -5.84
N LEU A 142 23.10 3.38 -6.14
CA LEU A 142 23.15 2.68 -7.43
C LEU A 142 21.72 2.36 -7.84
N GLY A 143 21.38 2.46 -9.12
CA GLY A 143 20.05 2.20 -9.65
C GLY A 143 20.09 1.56 -11.04
N TRP A 144 18.91 1.24 -11.58
CA TRP A 144 18.76 0.87 -12.99
C TRP A 144 18.96 2.09 -13.89
N ARG A 145 20.20 2.31 -14.36
CA ARG A 145 20.54 3.50 -15.16
C ARG A 145 21.41 3.16 -16.36
N LYS A 146 21.56 4.14 -17.23
CA LYS A 146 22.44 4.08 -18.39
C LYS A 146 23.92 4.18 -17.96
N ARG A 147 24.82 3.67 -18.81
CA ARG A 147 26.26 3.59 -18.52
C ARG A 147 26.93 4.92 -18.20
N ASP A 148 26.37 6.01 -18.69
CA ASP A 148 26.82 7.39 -18.48
C ASP A 148 26.32 8.00 -17.16
N PHE A 149 25.42 7.31 -16.45
CA PHE A 149 24.86 7.77 -15.18
C PHE A 149 25.76 7.38 -14.00
N GLY A 150 26.81 8.17 -13.76
CA GLY A 150 27.66 8.03 -12.57
C GLY A 150 28.47 6.72 -12.53
N TRP A 151 28.75 6.27 -11.31
CA TRP A 151 29.61 5.12 -11.05
C TRP A 151 28.82 3.81 -11.08
N ALA A 152 29.45 2.75 -11.57
CA ALA A 152 29.08 1.38 -11.22
C ALA A 152 30.09 0.81 -10.21
N LEU A 153 29.66 -0.16 -9.41
CA LEU A 153 30.52 -0.88 -8.47
C LEU A 153 30.54 -2.37 -8.81
N ALA A 154 31.74 -2.92 -8.96
CA ALA A 154 31.98 -4.35 -9.03
C ALA A 154 32.75 -4.81 -7.78
N VAL A 155 32.81 -6.11 -7.52
CA VAL A 155 33.62 -6.67 -6.44
C VAL A 155 34.67 -7.60 -7.02
N GLY A 156 35.94 -7.31 -6.73
CA GLY A 156 37.08 -8.09 -7.18
C GLY A 156 37.20 -9.45 -6.46
N PRO A 157 38.04 -10.36 -6.97
CA PRO A 157 38.27 -11.67 -6.33
C PRO A 157 38.84 -11.58 -4.90
N ASP A 158 39.50 -10.47 -4.56
CA ASP A 158 40.02 -10.18 -3.22
C ASP A 158 38.97 -9.55 -2.28
N GLY A 159 37.72 -9.47 -2.72
CA GLY A 159 36.61 -8.87 -1.96
C GLY A 159 36.61 -7.34 -1.95
N LYS A 160 37.51 -6.67 -2.71
CA LYS A 160 37.54 -5.21 -2.77
C LYS A 160 36.55 -4.67 -3.79
N VAL A 161 35.91 -3.56 -3.43
CA VAL A 161 35.01 -2.82 -4.33
C VAL A 161 35.85 -2.08 -5.39
N VAL A 162 35.51 -2.31 -6.65
CA VAL A 162 36.08 -1.65 -7.83
C VAL A 162 35.06 -0.67 -8.38
N ARG A 163 35.46 0.61 -8.51
CA ARG A 163 34.61 1.67 -9.10
C ARG A 163 34.85 1.74 -10.59
N ILE A 164 33.76 1.75 -11.36
CA ILE A 164 33.75 1.87 -12.82
C ILE A 164 33.13 3.24 -13.16
N PRO A 165 33.86 4.17 -13.81
CA PRO A 165 33.39 5.52 -14.06
C PRO A 165 32.24 5.56 -15.08
N ALA A 166 31.58 6.73 -15.13
CA ALA A 166 30.57 7.02 -16.14
C ALA A 166 31.16 6.86 -17.55
N GLY A 167 30.42 6.17 -18.43
CA GLY A 167 30.82 5.92 -19.81
C GLY A 167 31.63 4.64 -20.03
N GLU A 168 32.31 4.12 -19.01
CA GLU A 168 33.01 2.82 -19.06
C GLU A 168 32.07 1.68 -18.64
N GLY A 169 32.21 0.48 -19.21
CA GLY A 169 31.35 -0.66 -18.92
C GLY A 169 29.97 -0.60 -19.62
N GLY A 170 28.94 -1.18 -19.00
CA GLY A 170 27.60 -1.29 -19.58
C GLY A 170 26.50 -0.49 -18.87
N ASP A 171 25.33 -0.46 -19.49
CA ASP A 171 24.07 -0.08 -18.82
C ASP A 171 23.76 -1.10 -17.71
N THR A 172 22.97 -0.70 -16.71
CA THR A 172 22.45 -1.65 -15.73
C THR A 172 21.62 -2.73 -16.41
N GLY A 173 21.84 -3.98 -16.02
CA GLY A 173 21.07 -5.12 -16.50
C GLY A 173 21.25 -6.34 -15.61
N HIS A 174 20.63 -7.45 -15.98
CA HIS A 174 20.86 -8.75 -15.35
C HIS A 174 20.86 -9.86 -16.40
N GLY A 175 21.39 -11.03 -16.03
CA GLY A 175 21.28 -12.26 -16.80
C GLY A 175 19.94 -12.96 -16.57
N ALA A 176 19.85 -14.23 -16.97
CA ALA A 176 18.78 -15.08 -16.46
C ALA A 176 18.91 -15.20 -14.94
N ARG A 177 17.79 -15.35 -14.24
CA ARG A 177 17.82 -15.61 -12.80
C ARG A 177 18.54 -16.92 -12.51
N LEU A 178 19.29 -16.95 -11.42
CA LEU A 178 20.08 -18.10 -11.01
C LEU A 178 20.21 -18.20 -9.49
N ASP A 179 20.40 -19.41 -9.01
CA ASP A 179 20.82 -19.64 -7.63
C ASP A 179 22.22 -19.07 -7.45
N THR A 180 22.38 -18.18 -6.48
CA THR A 180 23.58 -17.36 -6.32
C THR A 180 24.14 -17.53 -4.92
N VAL A 181 25.43 -17.85 -4.82
CA VAL A 181 26.17 -17.76 -3.57
C VAL A 181 26.36 -16.29 -3.24
N VAL A 182 25.64 -15.83 -2.22
CA VAL A 182 25.78 -14.50 -1.63
C VAL A 182 27.02 -14.52 -0.75
N LYS A 183 27.95 -13.60 -0.99
CA LYS A 183 29.19 -13.45 -0.22
C LYS A 183 29.18 -12.15 0.55
N ARG A 184 29.22 -12.23 1.88
CA ARG A 184 29.23 -11.06 2.77
C ARG A 184 30.57 -10.32 2.69
N LEU A 185 30.49 -9.00 2.67
CA LEU A 185 31.61 -8.09 2.91
C LEU A 185 31.50 -7.45 4.29
N GLY A 186 32.65 -7.24 4.95
CA GLY A 186 32.71 -6.62 6.26
C GLY A 186 31.95 -7.38 7.36
N ASP A 187 31.65 -6.65 8.43
CA ASP A 187 30.98 -7.16 9.63
C ASP A 187 29.81 -6.25 10.03
N HIS A 188 29.07 -5.75 9.04
CA HIS A 188 27.93 -4.87 9.26
C HIS A 188 26.89 -5.53 10.18
N PRO A 189 26.27 -4.79 11.14
CA PRO A 189 25.39 -5.36 12.15
C PRO A 189 24.24 -6.23 11.63
N ILE A 190 23.67 -5.89 10.46
CA ILE A 190 22.61 -6.69 9.80
C ILE A 190 23.04 -8.16 9.63
N HIS A 191 24.33 -8.41 9.40
CA HIS A 191 24.84 -9.76 9.17
C HIS A 191 25.48 -10.42 10.39
N ALA A 192 25.38 -9.82 11.58
CA ALA A 192 26.01 -10.37 12.78
C ALA A 192 25.59 -11.83 13.04
N GLY A 193 26.55 -12.75 13.06
CA GLY A 193 26.31 -14.18 13.25
C GLY A 193 25.83 -14.96 12.02
N LEU A 194 25.56 -14.30 10.88
CA LEU A 194 25.31 -15.00 9.61
C LEU A 194 26.61 -15.66 9.10
N PRO A 195 26.53 -16.74 8.29
CA PRO A 195 27.71 -17.27 7.62
C PRO A 195 28.36 -16.24 6.68
N ARG A 196 29.64 -16.44 6.33
CA ARG A 196 30.35 -15.57 5.37
C ARG A 196 29.78 -15.66 3.97
N GLU A 197 29.20 -16.81 3.63
CA GLU A 197 28.54 -17.04 2.36
C GLU A 197 27.35 -18.00 2.50
N TRP A 198 26.34 -17.81 1.68
CA TRP A 198 25.14 -18.66 1.65
C TRP A 198 24.48 -18.65 0.27
N LEU A 199 23.86 -19.77 -0.10
CA LEU A 199 23.19 -19.96 -1.38
C LEU A 199 21.75 -19.47 -1.32
N THR A 200 21.41 -18.51 -2.16
CA THR A 200 20.05 -17.95 -2.27
C THR A 200 19.46 -18.26 -3.64
N PRO A 201 18.21 -18.77 -3.71
CA PRO A 201 17.63 -19.22 -4.97
C PRO A 201 17.19 -18.08 -5.88
N ASP A 202 17.27 -18.28 -7.18
CA ASP A 202 16.53 -17.54 -8.20
C ASP A 202 16.68 -16.00 -8.10
N ILE A 203 17.93 -15.52 -8.00
CA ILE A 203 18.29 -14.10 -7.92
C ILE A 203 18.54 -13.51 -9.30
N GLU A 204 18.13 -12.25 -9.49
CA GLU A 204 18.69 -11.38 -10.53
C GLU A 204 19.94 -10.67 -10.00
N VAL A 205 21.12 -11.06 -10.50
CA VAL A 205 22.36 -10.35 -10.19
C VAL A 205 22.45 -9.13 -11.12
N TYR A 206 22.25 -7.93 -10.56
CA TYR A 206 22.29 -6.70 -11.34
C TYR A 206 23.75 -6.33 -11.63
N TYR A 207 24.17 -6.51 -12.89
CA TYR A 207 25.45 -6.00 -13.35
C TYR A 207 25.36 -4.53 -13.73
N PHE A 208 26.44 -3.78 -13.50
CA PHE A 208 26.51 -2.35 -13.77
C PHE A 208 25.32 -1.55 -13.20
N ALA A 209 24.85 -1.84 -11.99
CA ALA A 209 23.98 -0.89 -11.27
C ALA A 209 24.73 0.45 -11.11
N ARG A 210 24.05 1.57 -11.37
CA ARG A 210 24.68 2.87 -11.70
C ARG A 210 24.09 4.02 -10.90
N GLY A 211 24.95 4.90 -10.38
CA GLY A 211 24.48 6.08 -9.66
C GLY A 211 25.59 6.91 -9.03
N PRO A 212 25.24 7.89 -8.17
CA PRO A 212 26.22 8.72 -7.48
C PRO A 212 27.22 7.91 -6.65
N ALA A 213 26.78 6.80 -6.05
CA ALA A 213 27.58 5.90 -5.21
C ALA A 213 28.40 6.66 -4.14
N GLN A 214 27.76 7.62 -3.47
CA GLN A 214 28.29 8.42 -2.37
C GLN A 214 27.79 7.85 -1.04
N ASN A 215 28.63 7.87 0.00
CA ASN A 215 28.30 7.35 1.34
C ASN A 215 27.72 5.93 1.33
N LEU A 216 28.17 5.11 0.38
CA LEU A 216 27.64 3.77 0.12
C LEU A 216 28.59 2.71 0.67
N GLU A 217 28.04 1.73 1.38
CA GLU A 217 28.75 0.52 1.83
C GLU A 217 28.12 -0.72 1.19
N VAL A 218 28.90 -1.50 0.42
CA VAL A 218 28.46 -2.78 -0.15
C VAL A 218 28.52 -3.84 0.93
N LEU A 219 27.39 -4.52 1.18
CA LEU A 219 27.27 -5.51 2.25
C LEU A 219 27.44 -6.95 1.75
N SER A 220 27.02 -7.23 0.52
CA SER A 220 27.26 -8.53 -0.09
C SER A 220 27.29 -8.46 -1.61
N HIS A 221 27.84 -9.50 -2.23
CA HIS A 221 27.94 -9.62 -3.67
C HIS A 221 27.66 -11.04 -4.16
N GLY A 222 27.35 -11.15 -5.45
CA GLY A 222 27.14 -12.41 -6.15
C GLY A 222 27.81 -12.40 -7.52
N HIS A 223 28.22 -13.57 -8.00
CA HIS A 223 28.85 -13.71 -9.30
C HIS A 223 27.79 -13.79 -10.41
N ASP A 224 27.96 -12.98 -11.46
CA ASP A 224 27.17 -13.10 -12.68
C ASP A 224 27.98 -13.85 -13.76
N PRO A 225 27.51 -15.00 -14.25
CA PRO A 225 28.24 -15.81 -15.22
C PRO A 225 28.34 -15.16 -16.60
N ARG A 226 27.51 -14.16 -16.92
CA ARG A 226 27.57 -13.48 -18.22
C ARG A 226 28.74 -12.50 -18.27
N THR A 227 28.91 -11.70 -17.23
CA THR A 227 30.00 -10.71 -17.11
C THR A 227 31.28 -11.31 -16.53
N GLN A 228 31.22 -12.54 -15.98
CA GLN A 228 32.33 -13.19 -15.28
C GLN A 228 32.85 -12.34 -14.10
N GLN A 229 31.99 -11.52 -13.51
CA GLN A 229 32.31 -10.54 -12.49
C GLN A 229 31.34 -10.67 -11.31
N SER A 230 31.78 -10.29 -10.11
CA SER A 230 30.88 -10.16 -8.97
C SER A 230 30.30 -8.76 -8.86
N TRP A 231 29.02 -8.67 -8.52
CA TRP A 231 28.25 -7.43 -8.40
C TRP A 231 27.57 -7.33 -7.04
N PRO A 232 27.41 -6.11 -6.50
CA PRO A 232 26.66 -5.87 -5.27
C PRO A 232 25.24 -6.46 -5.34
N LEU A 233 24.84 -7.16 -4.27
CA LEU A 233 23.47 -7.66 -4.10
C LEU A 233 22.69 -6.86 -3.05
N GLU A 234 23.41 -6.26 -2.10
CA GLU A 234 22.86 -5.42 -1.04
C GLU A 234 23.91 -4.40 -0.61
N TRP A 235 23.44 -3.19 -0.32
CA TRP A 235 24.28 -2.08 0.13
C TRP A 235 23.46 -1.11 0.98
N THR A 236 24.16 -0.29 1.74
CA THR A 236 23.55 0.82 2.49
C THR A 236 24.05 2.16 1.98
N VAL A 237 23.27 3.20 2.19
CA VAL A 237 23.64 4.59 1.95
C VAL A 237 23.23 5.44 3.14
N ALA A 238 24.14 6.30 3.61
CA ALA A 238 23.81 7.35 4.56
C ALA A 238 23.31 8.61 3.82
N TYR A 239 22.11 9.09 4.17
CA TYR A 239 21.48 10.26 3.57
C TYR A 239 20.99 11.23 4.64
N GLY A 240 21.68 12.35 4.82
CA GLY A 240 21.46 13.23 5.97
C GLY A 240 21.69 12.47 7.27
N LYS A 241 20.68 12.43 8.15
CA LYS A 241 20.70 11.61 9.37
C LYS A 241 20.08 10.21 9.17
N GLY A 242 19.45 9.97 8.02
CA GLY A 242 18.76 8.73 7.71
C GLY A 242 19.66 7.66 7.13
N ARG A 243 19.08 6.47 7.00
CA ARG A 243 19.73 5.27 6.50
C ARG A 243 18.89 4.66 5.40
N VAL A 244 19.52 4.29 4.30
CA VAL A 244 18.88 3.58 3.20
C VAL A 244 19.54 2.22 3.05
N TYR A 245 18.75 1.17 2.93
CA TYR A 245 19.19 -0.17 2.58
C TYR A 245 18.55 -0.54 1.24
N THR A 246 19.35 -1.05 0.32
CA THR A 246 18.90 -1.47 -1.00
C THR A 246 19.36 -2.89 -1.25
N SER A 247 18.52 -3.73 -1.84
CA SER A 247 18.91 -5.08 -2.24
C SER A 247 18.26 -5.50 -3.55
N THR A 248 18.97 -6.31 -4.35
CA THR A 248 18.43 -6.95 -5.55
C THR A 248 17.62 -8.22 -5.22
N PHE A 249 17.51 -8.61 -3.95
CA PHE A 249 16.67 -9.73 -3.54
C PHE A 249 15.18 -9.42 -3.66
N GLY A 250 14.35 -10.46 -3.70
CA GLY A 250 12.91 -10.31 -3.56
C GLY A 250 12.16 -9.96 -4.86
N HIS A 251 12.70 -10.39 -6.00
CA HIS A 251 12.01 -10.31 -7.29
C HIS A 251 10.66 -11.05 -7.24
N VAL A 252 9.60 -10.41 -7.73
CA VAL A 252 8.25 -11.02 -7.87
C VAL A 252 7.67 -10.59 -9.21
N TRP A 253 7.36 -11.54 -10.07
CA TRP A 253 6.90 -11.29 -11.43
C TRP A 253 5.45 -11.69 -11.65
N LYS A 254 4.90 -11.18 -12.74
CA LYS A 254 3.55 -11.54 -13.20
C LYS A 254 3.47 -13.05 -13.43
N GLY A 255 2.52 -13.69 -12.76
CA GLY A 255 2.32 -15.14 -12.81
C GLY A 255 3.05 -15.93 -11.73
N ASP A 256 3.85 -15.28 -10.88
CA ASP A 256 4.29 -15.92 -9.63
C ASP A 256 3.10 -16.14 -8.68
N THR A 257 3.22 -17.13 -7.80
CA THR A 257 2.27 -17.36 -6.69
C THR A 257 2.99 -17.47 -5.35
N GLN A 258 4.00 -18.33 -5.27
CA GLN A 258 4.80 -18.59 -4.05
C GLN A 258 6.29 -18.74 -4.42
N PRO A 259 6.92 -17.68 -4.95
CA PRO A 259 8.25 -17.79 -5.54
C PRO A 259 9.30 -18.19 -4.50
N ALA A 260 10.18 -19.15 -4.84
CA ALA A 260 11.15 -19.73 -3.91
C ALA A 260 12.10 -18.68 -3.29
N ARG A 261 12.48 -17.66 -4.07
CA ARG A 261 13.25 -16.48 -3.62
C ARG A 261 12.60 -15.73 -2.46
N MET A 262 11.27 -15.63 -2.41
CA MET A 262 10.53 -15.00 -1.30
C MET A 262 10.39 -15.93 -0.09
N ARG A 263 10.34 -17.23 -0.34
CA ARG A 263 10.31 -18.29 0.69
C ARG A 263 11.69 -18.64 1.26
N CYS A 264 12.76 -18.06 0.73
CA CYS A 264 14.11 -18.34 1.18
C CYS A 264 14.30 -17.89 2.64
N ALA A 265 14.79 -18.79 3.51
CA ALA A 265 15.06 -18.46 4.92
C ALA A 265 16.11 -17.34 5.06
N GLY A 266 17.08 -17.29 4.13
CA GLY A 266 18.09 -16.23 4.06
C GLY A 266 17.47 -14.85 3.82
N LEU A 267 16.66 -14.72 2.77
CA LEU A 267 15.92 -13.48 2.48
C LEU A 267 15.10 -13.03 3.70
N GLN A 268 14.24 -13.91 4.21
CA GLN A 268 13.32 -13.56 5.30
C GLN A 268 14.07 -13.10 6.56
N THR A 269 15.23 -13.69 6.84
CA THR A 269 16.08 -13.29 7.98
C THR A 269 16.74 -11.93 7.74
N VAL A 270 17.35 -11.72 6.57
CA VAL A 270 18.05 -10.46 6.24
C VAL A 270 17.07 -9.28 6.18
N VAL A 271 15.88 -9.46 5.61
CA VAL A 271 14.84 -8.42 5.54
C VAL A 271 14.45 -7.93 6.94
N VAL A 272 14.16 -8.84 7.87
CA VAL A 272 13.77 -8.46 9.24
C VAL A 272 14.89 -7.69 9.93
N ARG A 273 16.13 -8.15 9.81
CA ARG A 273 17.31 -7.49 10.39
C ARG A 273 17.59 -6.13 9.76
N ALA A 274 17.44 -6.00 8.44
CA ALA A 274 17.58 -4.74 7.74
C ALA A 274 16.56 -3.72 8.26
N LEU A 275 15.29 -4.12 8.44
CA LEU A 275 14.26 -3.23 8.99
C LEU A 275 14.53 -2.83 10.45
N GLN A 276 15.04 -3.74 11.30
CA GLN A 276 15.46 -3.38 12.66
C GLN A 276 16.57 -2.31 12.63
N TRP A 277 17.60 -2.51 11.79
CA TRP A 277 18.71 -1.54 11.65
C TRP A 277 18.25 -0.19 11.08
N LEU A 278 17.37 -0.21 10.06
CA LEU A 278 16.78 1.01 9.50
C LEU A 278 16.00 1.78 10.56
N ALA A 279 15.26 1.09 11.43
CA ALA A 279 14.53 1.68 12.56
C ALA A 279 15.44 2.18 13.71
N GLY A 280 16.77 2.06 13.57
CA GLY A 280 17.73 2.47 14.61
C GLY A 280 17.78 1.52 15.79
N ARG A 281 17.32 0.28 15.60
CA ARG A 281 17.37 -0.78 16.61
C ARG A 281 18.53 -1.74 16.32
N THR A 282 18.93 -2.48 17.33
CA THR A 282 19.87 -3.59 17.16
C THR A 282 19.22 -4.66 16.26
N PRO A 283 19.86 -5.10 15.17
CA PRO A 283 19.33 -6.14 14.28
C PRO A 283 19.56 -7.55 14.86
N ASP A 284 18.86 -7.86 15.95
CA ASP A 284 19.04 -9.06 16.77
C ASP A 284 18.09 -10.23 16.45
N PHE A 285 17.26 -10.11 15.40
CA PHE A 285 16.41 -11.22 14.96
C PHE A 285 17.27 -12.49 14.76
N PRO A 286 16.94 -13.64 15.35
CA PRO A 286 17.86 -14.77 15.45
C PRO A 286 18.24 -15.31 14.07
N VAL A 287 19.49 -15.80 13.95
CA VAL A 287 19.87 -16.64 12.81
C VAL A 287 19.16 -17.98 12.99
N PRO A 288 18.21 -18.33 12.11
CA PRO A 288 17.43 -19.54 12.32
C PRO A 288 18.27 -20.78 11.99
N ALA A 289 17.91 -21.92 12.58
CA ALA A 289 18.61 -23.19 12.31
C ALA A 289 18.50 -23.63 10.84
N ASP A 290 17.51 -23.12 10.11
CA ASP A 290 17.31 -23.35 8.68
C ASP A 290 17.94 -22.27 7.79
N PHE A 291 18.84 -21.42 8.30
CA PHE A 291 19.55 -20.46 7.45
C PHE A 291 20.37 -21.21 6.37
N PRO A 292 20.38 -20.75 5.10
CA PRO A 292 21.10 -21.43 4.02
C PRO A 292 22.61 -21.51 4.26
N THR A 293 23.25 -22.55 3.71
CA THR A 293 24.73 -22.67 3.66
C THR A 293 25.24 -22.30 2.27
N ALA A 294 26.55 -22.27 2.06
CA ALA A 294 27.14 -21.98 0.75
C ALA A 294 26.74 -23.02 -0.34
N GLU A 295 26.40 -24.24 0.09
CA GLU A 295 26.10 -25.38 -0.78
C GLU A 295 24.61 -25.73 -0.83
N LYS A 296 23.81 -25.27 0.15
CA LYS A 296 22.42 -25.70 0.29
C LYS A 296 21.46 -24.52 0.48
N ILE A 297 20.52 -24.44 -0.46
CA ILE A 297 19.36 -23.55 -0.39
C ILE A 297 18.42 -23.99 0.72
N SER A 298 17.87 -23.02 1.43
CA SER A 298 16.75 -23.22 2.37
C SER A 298 15.54 -22.42 1.90
N VAL A 299 14.48 -23.15 1.55
CA VAL A 299 13.19 -22.60 1.09
C VAL A 299 12.10 -23.14 2.01
N ARG A 300 11.39 -22.23 2.68
CA ARG A 300 10.29 -22.54 3.59
C ARG A 300 9.00 -22.87 2.84
N GLY A 301 7.99 -23.32 3.58
CA GLY A 301 6.64 -23.50 3.06
C GLY A 301 6.02 -22.21 2.50
N GLU A 302 4.80 -22.32 1.99
CA GLU A 302 4.08 -21.16 1.45
C GLU A 302 3.94 -20.04 2.48
N ILE A 303 4.12 -18.80 2.02
CA ILE A 303 3.89 -17.62 2.84
C ILE A 303 2.38 -17.43 2.95
N SER A 304 1.89 -17.41 4.19
CA SER A 304 0.50 -17.06 4.48
C SER A 304 0.29 -15.59 4.15
N LEU A 305 -0.46 -15.33 3.08
CA LEU A 305 -0.73 -13.97 2.63
C LEU A 305 -1.83 -13.36 3.50
N PRO A 306 -1.62 -12.16 4.07
CA PRO A 306 -2.71 -11.46 4.73
C PRO A 306 -3.79 -11.09 3.71
N PRO A 307 -5.05 -10.89 4.15
CA PRO A 307 -6.08 -10.42 3.25
C PRO A 307 -5.64 -9.11 2.56
N PRO A 308 -6.01 -8.92 1.29
CA PRO A 308 -5.66 -7.71 0.56
C PRO A 308 -6.18 -6.49 1.32
N VAL A 309 -5.37 -5.42 1.36
CA VAL A 309 -5.83 -4.13 1.89
C VAL A 309 -6.84 -3.59 0.89
N VAL A 310 -8.13 -3.72 1.20
CA VAL A 310 -9.18 -3.08 0.42
C VAL A 310 -9.15 -1.60 0.81
N ALA A 311 -8.80 -0.73 -0.14
CA ALA A 311 -8.81 0.71 0.09
C ALA A 311 -10.20 1.16 0.57
N PRO A 312 -10.28 2.07 1.56
CA PRO A 312 -11.56 2.60 1.99
C PRO A 312 -12.26 3.30 0.82
N LEU A 313 -13.59 3.22 0.78
CA LEU A 313 -14.39 3.94 -0.22
C LEU A 313 -14.10 5.44 -0.11
N GLN A 314 -13.53 6.01 -1.17
CA GLN A 314 -13.35 7.44 -1.32
C GLN A 314 -14.41 7.99 -2.26
N THR A 315 -14.74 9.27 -2.09
CA THR A 315 -15.75 9.93 -2.90
C THR A 315 -15.33 11.34 -3.29
N GLU A 316 -15.62 11.75 -4.53
CA GLU A 316 -15.46 13.13 -4.99
C GLU A 316 -16.82 13.83 -5.14
N PHE A 317 -16.89 15.11 -4.78
CA PHE A 317 -18.13 15.90 -4.92
C PHE A 317 -18.41 16.22 -6.39
N VAL A 318 -19.63 15.91 -6.83
CA VAL A 318 -20.05 16.09 -8.23
C VAL A 318 -20.90 17.34 -8.39
N TYR A 319 -22.03 17.41 -7.67
CA TYR A 319 -22.89 18.58 -7.61
C TYR A 319 -23.79 18.57 -6.37
N GLU A 320 -24.34 19.73 -6.05
CA GLU A 320 -25.51 19.87 -5.18
C GLU A 320 -26.73 20.22 -6.04
N ALA A 321 -27.84 19.55 -5.81
CA ALA A 321 -29.12 19.81 -6.45
C ALA A 321 -30.14 20.32 -5.44
N VAL A 322 -30.87 21.36 -5.82
CA VAL A 322 -32.10 21.80 -5.15
C VAL A 322 -33.27 21.38 -6.04
N VAL A 323 -33.90 20.27 -5.67
CA VAL A 323 -35.02 19.66 -6.38
C VAL A 323 -36.32 20.28 -5.91
N SER A 324 -37.16 20.73 -6.83
CA SER A 324 -38.52 21.19 -6.54
C SER A 324 -39.49 20.02 -6.70
N ILE A 325 -40.36 19.84 -5.72
CA ILE A 325 -41.34 18.76 -5.64
C ILE A 325 -42.72 19.30 -5.29
N ASP A 326 -43.74 18.59 -5.75
CA ASP A 326 -45.13 18.85 -5.34
C ASP A 326 -45.53 18.05 -4.10
N ALA A 327 -46.73 18.32 -3.61
CA ALA A 327 -47.32 17.57 -2.49
C ALA A 327 -47.35 16.05 -2.80
N PRO A 328 -46.96 15.20 -1.84
CA PRO A 328 -47.04 13.76 -2.01
C PRO A 328 -48.48 13.30 -2.27
N VAL A 329 -48.66 12.47 -3.29
CA VAL A 329 -49.91 11.74 -3.53
C VAL A 329 -49.82 10.40 -2.80
N ASN A 330 -50.75 10.19 -1.87
CA ASN A 330 -50.87 8.91 -1.17
C ASN A 330 -51.59 7.91 -2.06
N VAL A 331 -50.86 6.90 -2.53
CA VAL A 331 -51.42 5.79 -3.34
C VAL A 331 -52.11 4.76 -2.44
N GLY A 332 -51.77 4.74 -1.15
CA GLY A 332 -52.33 3.81 -0.17
C GLY A 332 -51.49 2.54 0.02
N PRO A 333 -52.04 1.54 0.72
CA PRO A 333 -51.34 0.28 0.98
C PRO A 333 -51.18 -0.55 -0.28
N THR A 334 -50.01 -1.18 -0.43
CA THR A 334 -49.69 -2.15 -1.49
C THR A 334 -49.11 -3.42 -0.86
N PRO A 335 -48.97 -4.53 -1.59
CA PRO A 335 -48.31 -5.73 -1.08
C PRO A 335 -46.87 -5.52 -0.57
N ARG A 336 -46.20 -4.43 -0.97
CA ARG A 336 -44.84 -4.09 -0.53
C ARG A 336 -44.79 -3.06 0.61
N GLY A 337 -45.92 -2.47 0.99
CA GLY A 337 -45.98 -1.37 1.96
C GLY A 337 -46.82 -0.18 1.49
N GLY A 338 -46.85 0.89 2.27
CA GLY A 338 -47.50 2.14 1.89
C GLY A 338 -46.77 2.80 0.72
N ARG A 339 -47.50 3.32 -0.28
CA ARG A 339 -46.89 3.89 -1.48
C ARG A 339 -47.18 5.39 -1.57
N LEU A 340 -46.11 6.17 -1.75
CA LEU A 340 -46.20 7.59 -2.06
C LEU A 340 -45.65 7.85 -3.46
N TYR A 341 -46.27 8.80 -4.15
CA TYR A 341 -45.81 9.35 -5.42
C TYR A 341 -45.57 10.84 -5.21
N ILE A 342 -44.34 11.30 -5.43
CA ILE A 342 -43.93 12.69 -5.21
C ILE A 342 -43.47 13.27 -6.55
N PRO A 343 -44.27 14.10 -7.22
CA PRO A 343 -43.90 14.69 -8.50
C PRO A 343 -42.66 15.60 -8.37
N ILE A 344 -41.72 15.46 -9.31
CA ILE A 344 -40.58 16.38 -9.46
C ILE A 344 -40.96 17.42 -10.50
N THR A 345 -41.05 18.67 -10.07
CA THR A 345 -41.52 19.80 -10.88
C THR A 345 -40.39 20.64 -11.46
N GLY A 346 -39.16 20.41 -11.02
CA GLY A 346 -37.96 21.03 -11.58
C GLY A 346 -36.87 21.21 -10.54
N GLY A 347 -36.06 22.25 -10.70
CA GLY A 347 -34.97 22.57 -9.80
C GLY A 347 -33.68 22.94 -10.51
N THR A 348 -32.61 23.06 -9.74
CA THR A 348 -31.27 23.43 -10.24
C THR A 348 -30.22 22.54 -9.62
N PHE A 349 -29.09 22.37 -10.29
CA PHE A 349 -27.92 21.72 -9.73
C PHE A 349 -26.64 22.40 -10.18
N ALA A 350 -25.63 22.37 -9.32
CA ALA A 350 -24.34 22.96 -9.60
C ALA A 350 -23.20 22.23 -8.89
N GLY A 351 -22.11 22.04 -9.62
CA GLY A 351 -20.85 21.54 -9.11
C GLY A 351 -19.68 21.84 -10.05
N PRO A 352 -18.47 21.33 -9.75
CA PRO A 352 -17.26 21.71 -10.46
C PRO A 352 -17.26 21.32 -11.94
N ARG A 353 -17.84 20.17 -12.28
CA ARG A 353 -17.83 19.59 -13.64
C ARG A 353 -19.21 19.53 -14.30
N LEU A 354 -20.28 19.81 -13.56
CA LEU A 354 -21.65 19.60 -14.03
C LEU A 354 -22.59 20.61 -13.37
N ARG A 355 -23.34 21.35 -14.19
CA ARG A 355 -24.31 22.39 -13.78
C ARG A 355 -25.49 22.44 -14.73
N GLY A 356 -26.66 22.82 -14.24
CA GLY A 356 -27.84 23.01 -15.06
C GLY A 356 -29.17 22.98 -14.29
N THR A 357 -30.22 22.54 -14.97
CA THR A 357 -31.60 22.54 -14.46
C THR A 357 -32.21 21.14 -14.45
N ILE A 358 -33.06 20.86 -13.47
CA ILE A 358 -33.87 19.64 -13.43
C ILE A 358 -35.13 19.88 -14.26
N LEU A 359 -35.46 18.95 -15.15
CA LEU A 359 -36.65 19.04 -16.00
C LEU A 359 -37.88 18.53 -15.25
N PRO A 360 -39.06 19.15 -15.44
CA PRO A 360 -40.31 18.62 -14.93
C PRO A 360 -40.65 17.28 -15.60
N GLY A 361 -41.41 16.44 -14.90
CA GLY A 361 -41.98 15.19 -15.44
C GLY A 361 -41.43 13.90 -14.83
N GLY A 362 -40.42 14.00 -13.97
CA GLY A 362 -39.99 12.89 -13.12
C GLY A 362 -40.80 12.79 -11.82
N ALA A 363 -40.48 11.78 -11.01
CA ALA A 363 -41.01 11.66 -9.66
C ALA A 363 -40.07 10.87 -8.75
N ASP A 364 -40.35 10.91 -7.45
CA ASP A 364 -39.89 9.91 -6.49
C ASP A 364 -41.07 9.03 -6.09
N TRP A 365 -40.91 7.73 -6.29
CA TRP A 365 -41.92 6.77 -5.90
C TRP A 365 -41.42 6.02 -4.66
N GLN A 366 -41.91 6.44 -3.50
CA GLN A 366 -41.44 5.95 -2.21
C GLN A 366 -42.26 4.77 -1.70
N THR A 367 -41.60 3.74 -1.17
CA THR A 367 -42.25 2.64 -0.44
C THR A 367 -42.00 2.80 1.05
N ILE A 368 -43.05 3.04 1.83
CA ILE A 368 -43.02 3.01 3.29
C ILE A 368 -43.20 1.55 3.71
N ARG A 369 -42.14 0.95 4.23
CA ARG A 369 -42.14 -0.42 4.74
C ARG A 369 -42.86 -0.53 6.09
N PRO A 370 -43.29 -1.74 6.50
CA PRO A 370 -43.91 -1.96 7.81
C PRO A 370 -43.06 -1.55 9.01
N ASP A 371 -41.72 -1.55 8.86
CA ASP A 371 -40.76 -1.11 9.90
C ASP A 371 -40.52 0.41 9.91
N GLY A 372 -41.24 1.17 9.08
CA GLY A 372 -41.12 2.62 8.99
C GLY A 372 -39.93 3.12 8.17
N VAL A 373 -39.12 2.22 7.59
CA VAL A 373 -38.08 2.59 6.62
C VAL A 373 -38.76 2.98 5.31
N VAL A 374 -38.28 4.05 4.69
CA VAL A 374 -38.76 4.48 3.37
C VAL A 374 -37.71 4.15 2.30
N GLU A 375 -38.12 3.41 1.28
CA GLU A 375 -37.31 3.15 0.09
C GLU A 375 -37.64 4.21 -0.96
N ALA A 376 -36.67 5.06 -1.30
CA ALA A 376 -36.77 6.03 -2.38
C ALA A 376 -36.40 5.38 -3.71
N ASP A 377 -37.16 5.70 -4.77
CA ASP A 377 -36.90 5.27 -6.14
C ASP A 377 -37.34 6.40 -7.05
N ALA A 378 -36.43 7.33 -7.33
CA ALA A 378 -36.69 8.49 -8.16
C ALA A 378 -36.11 8.29 -9.56
N LEU A 379 -36.88 8.73 -10.57
CA LEU A 379 -36.50 8.74 -11.99
C LEU A 379 -36.90 10.09 -12.57
N TYR A 380 -35.93 10.82 -13.08
CA TYR A 380 -36.11 12.16 -13.62
C TYR A 380 -35.01 12.48 -14.63
N SER A 381 -35.16 13.61 -15.33
CA SER A 381 -34.18 14.08 -16.29
C SER A 381 -33.63 15.44 -15.88
N VAL A 382 -32.37 15.67 -16.21
CA VAL A 382 -31.69 16.96 -16.02
C VAL A 382 -31.18 17.48 -17.36
N ARG A 383 -31.07 18.79 -17.49
CA ARG A 383 -30.46 19.48 -18.63
C ARG A 383 -29.22 20.22 -18.15
N ALA A 384 -28.06 19.82 -18.66
CA ALA A 384 -26.80 20.51 -18.44
C ALA A 384 -26.77 21.86 -19.18
N GLU A 385 -25.86 22.76 -18.79
CA GLU A 385 -25.74 24.10 -19.41
C GLU A 385 -25.43 24.08 -20.92
N ASP A 386 -24.73 23.05 -21.40
CA ASP A 386 -24.47 22.84 -22.82
C ASP A 386 -25.69 22.32 -23.61
N GLY A 387 -26.83 22.15 -22.94
CA GLY A 387 -28.07 21.65 -23.50
C GLY A 387 -28.26 20.14 -23.43
N THR A 388 -27.23 19.38 -23.01
CA THR A 388 -27.30 17.92 -22.91
C THR A 388 -28.37 17.47 -21.91
N VAL A 389 -29.25 16.57 -22.31
CA VAL A 389 -30.24 15.94 -21.41
C VAL A 389 -29.71 14.61 -20.90
N ILE A 390 -29.78 14.41 -19.59
CA ILE A 390 -29.25 13.23 -18.89
C ILE A 390 -30.37 12.66 -18.02
N ILE A 391 -30.60 11.35 -18.10
CA ILE A 391 -31.57 10.65 -17.25
C ILE A 391 -30.88 10.26 -15.95
N VAL A 392 -31.58 10.42 -14.84
CA VAL A 392 -31.11 10.10 -13.49
C VAL A 392 -32.07 9.14 -12.83
N ARG A 393 -31.56 7.99 -12.41
CA ARG A 393 -32.24 7.11 -11.46
C ARG A 393 -31.55 7.18 -10.12
N ASN A 394 -32.30 7.50 -9.07
CA ASN A 394 -31.78 7.73 -7.73
C ASN A 394 -32.54 6.85 -6.72
N GLN A 395 -31.87 5.86 -6.13
CA GLN A 395 -32.51 4.86 -5.28
C GLN A 395 -31.81 4.76 -3.94
N GLY A 396 -32.56 4.60 -2.85
CA GLY A 396 -31.94 4.36 -1.55
C GLY A 396 -32.90 4.27 -0.40
N VAL A 397 -32.36 4.46 0.79
CA VAL A 397 -33.06 4.21 2.04
C VAL A 397 -33.07 5.43 2.94
N ILE A 398 -34.23 5.62 3.56
CA ILE A 398 -34.50 6.63 4.58
C ILE A 398 -34.84 5.85 5.84
N ALA A 399 -34.02 5.96 6.88
CA ALA A 399 -34.31 5.31 8.15
C ALA A 399 -35.60 5.86 8.77
N ALA A 400 -36.27 5.02 9.56
CA ALA A 400 -37.43 5.45 10.34
C ALA A 400 -37.08 6.69 11.18
N GLY A 401 -37.91 7.74 11.11
CA GLY A 401 -37.64 9.02 11.75
C GLY A 401 -36.69 9.96 11.00
N GLY A 402 -36.16 9.57 9.83
CA GLY A 402 -35.47 10.46 8.89
C GLY A 402 -34.02 10.82 9.22
N ALA A 403 -33.44 10.28 10.30
CA ALA A 403 -32.07 10.61 10.75
C ALA A 403 -30.96 10.14 9.78
N TYR A 404 -31.26 9.19 8.89
CA TYR A 404 -30.34 8.69 7.88
C TYR A 404 -31.03 8.64 6.52
N MET A 405 -30.44 9.29 5.53
CA MET A 405 -30.95 9.35 4.16
C MET A 405 -29.79 9.28 3.17
N ARG A 406 -29.63 8.13 2.50
CA ARG A 406 -28.58 7.89 1.52
C ARG A 406 -29.11 7.15 0.31
N THR A 407 -28.63 7.53 -0.85
CA THR A 407 -29.04 6.92 -2.11
C THR A 407 -27.86 6.68 -3.03
N ALA A 408 -28.05 5.81 -4.01
CA ALA A 408 -27.15 5.53 -5.11
C ALA A 408 -27.79 6.00 -6.41
N LEU A 409 -27.00 6.72 -7.22
CA LEU A 409 -27.45 7.29 -8.47
C LEU A 409 -26.83 6.53 -9.64
N ARG A 410 -27.61 6.35 -10.69
CA ARG A 410 -27.14 5.98 -12.02
C ARG A 410 -27.58 7.04 -13.02
N PHE A 411 -26.67 7.39 -13.90
CA PHE A 411 -26.90 8.32 -14.99
C PHE A 411 -27.00 7.56 -16.31
N GLU A 412 -27.82 8.06 -17.22
CA GLU A 412 -27.77 7.72 -18.63
C GLU A 412 -27.53 9.03 -19.40
N ALA A 413 -26.26 9.28 -19.71
CA ALA A 413 -25.84 10.41 -20.53
C ALA A 413 -25.58 9.93 -21.98
N PRO A 414 -25.89 10.75 -23.01
CA PRO A 414 -25.51 10.44 -24.38
C PRO A 414 -23.98 10.48 -24.56
N ASP A 415 -23.49 9.94 -25.67
CA ASP A 415 -22.10 10.09 -26.07
C ASP A 415 -21.73 11.58 -26.17
N GLY A 416 -20.54 11.94 -25.67
CA GLY A 416 -20.06 13.32 -25.67
C GLY A 416 -19.47 13.76 -24.32
N PRO A 417 -19.53 15.05 -23.98
CA PRO A 417 -18.78 15.63 -22.86
C PRO A 417 -19.17 15.08 -21.48
N HIS A 418 -20.37 14.50 -21.35
CA HIS A 418 -20.90 13.95 -20.09
C HIS A 418 -20.85 12.41 -20.02
N ALA A 419 -20.27 11.73 -21.01
CA ALA A 419 -20.20 10.25 -21.05
C ALA A 419 -19.46 9.63 -19.84
N TRP A 420 -18.64 10.42 -19.14
CA TRP A 420 -17.97 10.02 -17.90
C TRP A 420 -18.96 9.65 -16.78
N LEU A 421 -20.19 10.17 -16.81
CA LEU A 421 -21.25 9.83 -15.85
C LEU A 421 -21.70 8.36 -15.97
N ASN A 422 -21.49 7.73 -17.13
CA ASN A 422 -21.87 6.33 -17.36
C ASN A 422 -20.80 5.34 -16.86
N GLN A 423 -19.63 5.83 -16.45
CA GLN A 423 -18.44 5.01 -16.18
C GLN A 423 -18.17 4.83 -14.69
N SER A 424 -19.09 5.23 -13.81
CA SER A 424 -18.83 5.27 -12.37
C SER A 424 -20.09 5.10 -11.53
N GLN A 425 -19.89 4.71 -10.26
CA GLN A 425 -20.94 4.64 -9.27
C GLN A 425 -21.04 5.97 -8.53
N PHE A 426 -22.26 6.40 -8.24
CA PHE A 426 -22.54 7.63 -7.52
C PHE A 426 -23.37 7.34 -6.28
N VAL A 427 -23.13 8.11 -5.22
CA VAL A 427 -23.88 8.07 -3.97
C VAL A 427 -24.28 9.49 -3.57
N SER A 428 -25.33 9.65 -2.76
CA SER A 428 -25.73 10.96 -2.30
C SER A 428 -26.20 10.98 -0.85
N SER A 429 -26.14 12.18 -0.28
CA SER A 429 -26.86 12.56 0.94
C SER A 429 -28.00 13.50 0.59
N ILE A 430 -29.14 13.33 1.27
CA ILE A 430 -30.35 14.10 1.01
C ILE A 430 -30.81 14.78 2.30
N ALA A 431 -31.35 15.99 2.19
CA ALA A 431 -31.95 16.76 3.28
C ALA A 431 -33.15 17.58 2.78
N GLY A 432 -33.97 18.08 3.71
CA GLY A 432 -34.98 19.09 3.39
C GLY A 432 -34.34 20.34 2.79
N GLY A 433 -34.97 20.90 1.76
CA GLY A 433 -34.45 22.07 1.07
C GLY A 433 -34.69 23.39 1.82
N PRO A 434 -34.14 24.51 1.33
CA PRO A 434 -34.18 25.80 2.00
C PRO A 434 -35.58 26.44 2.00
N ARG A 435 -36.53 25.88 1.23
CA ARG A 435 -37.91 26.33 1.10
C ARG A 435 -38.85 25.13 1.12
N ALA A 436 -40.10 25.33 1.55
CA ALA A 436 -41.14 24.31 1.45
C ALA A 436 -41.27 23.82 -0.01
N GLY A 437 -41.47 22.51 -0.19
CA GLY A 437 -41.52 21.90 -1.52
C GLY A 437 -40.16 21.74 -2.20
N THR A 438 -39.05 21.81 -1.46
CA THR A 438 -37.72 21.54 -2.02
C THR A 438 -36.93 20.51 -1.22
N VAL A 439 -36.03 19.81 -1.90
CA VAL A 439 -35.11 18.81 -1.35
C VAL A 439 -33.69 19.12 -1.83
N ILE A 440 -32.72 19.05 -0.93
CA ILE A 440 -31.29 19.15 -1.28
C ILE A 440 -30.72 17.74 -1.46
N ILE A 441 -30.01 17.52 -2.56
CA ILE A 441 -29.28 16.29 -2.85
C ILE A 441 -27.82 16.65 -3.15
N ARG A 442 -26.88 16.18 -2.34
CA ARG A 442 -25.44 16.31 -2.61
C ARG A 442 -24.91 15.00 -3.16
N VAL A 443 -24.50 15.02 -4.42
CA VAL A 443 -24.07 13.84 -5.18
C VAL A 443 -22.55 13.75 -5.20
N PHE A 444 -22.06 12.54 -4.98
CA PHE A 444 -20.65 12.20 -4.99
C PHE A 444 -20.40 11.00 -5.90
N ARG A 445 -19.26 11.00 -6.60
CA ARG A 445 -18.76 9.86 -7.38
C ARG A 445 -17.86 9.03 -6.48
N VAL A 446 -18.03 7.71 -6.50
CA VAL A 446 -17.15 6.76 -5.81
C VAL A 446 -15.87 6.60 -6.63
N LEU A 447 -14.72 6.65 -5.96
CA LEU A 447 -13.38 6.63 -6.56
C LEU A 447 -12.75 5.24 -6.57
#